data_AF-A0A9W4UFD0-F1
#
_entry.id   AF-A0A9W4UFD0-F1
#
_cell.length_a   1.000
_cell.length_b   1.000
_cell.length_c   1.000
_cell.angle_alpha   90.00
_cell.angle_beta   90.00
_cell.angle_gamma   90.00
#
_symmetry.space_group_name_H-M   'P 1'
#
loop_
_entity.id
_entity.type
_entity.pdbx_description
1 polymer ?
#
loop_
_entity_poly.entity_id
_entity_poly.type
_entity_poly.pdbx_seq_one_letter_code
_entity_poly.pdbx_strand_id
1 'polypeptide(L)'
;MSALSKQDSKFASLGLSKSELGEKEVGGEGYVNAYMRGLDSVAVGNPVLVLLHGYPQSSYMWRNLIPYLPPTSPLYVPDLPGYGASTAPTGQHDKLSVGKIIISALKAAVSQAKGTKEGDDLHIVLIGHDRGARVAHRLAVSEGELEGVKVRGVVMVDIVPTTTQWRTSGTSPRELTTYWHWPFLANPSTATPLITAYTGSRWCKTMIASWAGTSAAGLSNLHSSSALDIYAEFMDDPAVIEASCKDYEAGATTDVEMQKVDQESGKKIGVGVLLVWSEANLGKRYDVFGEWRDWVADGVEVEGLALGDGIGHFGAEEAPRETGEAVVKWLKKVVG
;
A
#
# COMPACT_ATOMS: atom_id res chain seq x y z
N MET A 1 19.83 -5.51 -17.07
CA MET A 1 19.43 -5.81 -15.66
C MET A 1 17.93 -6.01 -15.64
N SER A 2 17.45 -7.09 -15.02
CA SER A 2 16.02 -7.33 -14.80
C SER A 2 15.42 -6.28 -13.87
N ALA A 3 14.10 -6.19 -13.81
CA ALA A 3 13.35 -5.35 -12.89
C ALA A 3 13.75 -5.58 -11.43
N LEU A 4 13.81 -6.84 -11.00
CA LEU A 4 14.25 -7.20 -9.65
C LEU A 4 15.69 -6.73 -9.38
N SER A 5 16.62 -6.92 -10.31
CA SER A 5 18.01 -6.46 -10.14
C SER A 5 18.12 -4.93 -10.03
N LYS A 6 17.32 -4.18 -10.78
CA LYS A 6 17.25 -2.71 -10.67
C LYS A 6 16.61 -2.27 -9.35
N GLN A 7 15.54 -2.95 -8.92
CA GLN A 7 14.86 -2.73 -7.64
C GLN A 7 15.83 -2.96 -6.47
N ASP A 8 16.50 -4.12 -6.44
CA ASP A 8 17.51 -4.50 -5.45
C ASP A 8 18.65 -3.47 -5.39
N SER A 9 19.22 -3.11 -6.54
CA SER A 9 20.33 -2.16 -6.61
C SER A 9 19.95 -0.76 -6.10
N LYS A 10 18.74 -0.29 -6.42
CA LYS A 10 18.26 1.02 -5.94
C LYS A 10 18.02 1.00 -4.45
N PHE A 11 17.37 -0.02 -3.88
CA PHE A 11 17.13 -0.09 -2.45
C PHE A 11 18.43 -0.24 -1.65
N ALA A 12 19.40 -1.01 -2.16
CA ALA A 12 20.74 -1.06 -1.59
C ALA A 12 21.40 0.34 -1.57
N SER A 13 21.26 1.13 -2.65
CA SER A 13 21.77 2.51 -2.68
C SER A 13 21.10 3.46 -1.68
N LEU A 14 19.92 3.09 -1.14
CA LEU A 14 19.18 3.82 -0.10
C LEU A 14 19.47 3.29 1.31
N GLY A 15 20.40 2.35 1.44
CA GLY A 15 20.79 1.75 2.72
C GLY A 15 19.81 0.69 3.23
N LEU A 16 18.98 0.11 2.36
CA LEU A 16 18.10 -1.00 2.72
C LEU A 16 18.77 -2.32 2.36
N SER A 17 18.61 -3.32 3.23
CA SER A 17 18.93 -4.71 2.95
C SER A 17 17.69 -5.44 2.45
N LYS A 18 17.89 -6.47 1.63
CA LYS A 18 16.82 -7.35 1.16
C LYS A 18 16.53 -8.42 2.22
N SER A 19 15.26 -8.73 2.42
CA SER A 19 14.77 -9.88 3.15
C SER A 19 14.00 -10.77 2.19
N GLU A 20 14.39 -12.04 2.15
CA GLU A 20 13.74 -13.08 1.37
C GLU A 20 13.19 -14.10 2.37
N LEU A 21 11.94 -13.91 2.80
CA LEU A 21 11.29 -14.81 3.77
C LEU A 21 10.41 -15.81 3.01
N GLY A 22 10.74 -17.10 3.17
CA GLY A 22 10.11 -18.19 2.45
C GLY A 22 8.81 -18.66 3.09
N GLU A 23 8.23 -19.71 2.48
CA GLU A 23 6.94 -20.29 2.88
C GLU A 23 6.83 -20.61 4.37
N LYS A 24 7.92 -21.05 5.01
CA LYS A 24 7.89 -21.41 6.44
C LYS A 24 7.73 -20.19 7.34
N GLU A 25 8.35 -19.07 6.97
CA GLU A 25 8.36 -17.83 7.74
C GLU A 25 7.06 -17.02 7.58
N VAL A 26 6.28 -17.30 6.53
CA VAL A 26 4.99 -16.67 6.26
C VAL A 26 3.78 -17.59 6.47
N GLY A 27 3.95 -18.69 7.20
CA GLY A 27 2.84 -19.57 7.60
C GLY A 27 2.30 -20.47 6.47
N GLY A 28 3.10 -20.73 5.44
CA GLY A 28 2.76 -21.55 4.27
C GLY A 28 2.18 -20.76 3.09
N GLU A 29 2.02 -19.44 3.22
CA GLU A 29 1.29 -18.60 2.26
C GLU A 29 2.18 -17.96 1.16
N GLY A 30 3.19 -18.70 0.70
CA GLY A 30 4.07 -18.27 -0.39
C GLY A 30 5.33 -17.55 0.07
N TYR A 31 5.74 -16.52 -0.66
CA TYR A 31 7.01 -15.81 -0.51
C TYR A 31 6.79 -14.29 -0.55
N VAL A 32 7.39 -13.57 0.41
CA VAL A 32 7.33 -12.11 0.48
C VAL A 32 8.72 -11.53 0.22
N ASN A 33 8.87 -10.83 -0.90
CA ASN A 33 10.03 -10.00 -1.18
C ASN A 33 9.92 -8.68 -0.41
N ALA A 34 10.90 -8.35 0.43
CA ALA A 34 10.89 -7.09 1.18
C ALA A 34 12.25 -6.44 1.30
N TYR A 35 12.26 -5.12 1.51
CA TYR A 35 13.44 -4.32 1.78
C TYR A 35 13.32 -3.66 3.14
N MET A 36 14.40 -3.64 3.91
CA MET A 36 14.34 -3.22 5.31
C MET A 36 15.61 -2.50 5.77
N ARG A 37 15.48 -1.72 6.85
CA ARG A 37 16.62 -1.17 7.60
C ARG A 37 16.26 -1.05 9.07
N GLY A 38 17.26 -1.14 9.95
CA GLY A 38 17.14 -0.78 11.37
C GLY A 38 16.16 -1.61 12.20
N LEU A 39 15.79 -2.83 11.77
CA LEU A 39 14.83 -3.67 12.49
C LEU A 39 15.33 -4.15 13.87
N ASP A 40 16.63 -4.14 14.09
CA ASP A 40 17.29 -4.37 15.38
C ASP A 40 16.99 -3.26 16.40
N SER A 41 16.72 -2.04 15.92
CA SER A 41 16.45 -0.85 16.74
C SER A 41 14.96 -0.63 17.10
N VAL A 42 14.09 -1.58 16.76
CA VAL A 42 12.64 -1.47 16.99
C VAL A 42 12.32 -1.41 18.48
N ALA A 43 11.52 -0.42 18.86
CA ALA A 43 11.07 -0.22 20.24
C ALA A 43 9.71 0.49 20.28
N VAL A 44 9.08 0.60 21.45
CA VAL A 44 7.81 1.34 21.64
C VAL A 44 7.90 2.77 21.12
N GLY A 45 9.01 3.47 21.38
CA GLY A 45 9.28 4.84 20.89
C GLY A 45 9.92 4.90 19.51
N ASN A 46 10.12 3.76 18.84
CA ASN A 46 10.73 3.66 17.52
C ASN A 46 10.07 2.52 16.72
N PRO A 47 8.78 2.67 16.36
CA PRO A 47 8.02 1.64 15.65
C PRO A 47 8.55 1.43 14.23
N VAL A 48 8.27 0.25 13.66
CA VAL A 48 8.57 -0.02 12.25
C VAL A 48 7.61 0.77 11.36
N LEU A 49 8.15 1.54 10.42
CA LEU A 49 7.34 2.13 9.35
C LEU A 49 7.19 1.08 8.23
N VAL A 50 5.96 0.61 8.03
CA VAL A 50 5.62 -0.42 7.04
C VAL A 50 5.04 0.27 5.81
N LEU A 51 5.78 0.25 4.70
CA LEU A 51 5.44 0.97 3.47
C LEU A 51 4.75 0.03 2.46
N LEU A 52 3.44 0.14 2.30
CA LEU A 52 2.58 -0.76 1.53
C LEU A 52 2.21 -0.15 0.18
N HIS A 53 2.78 -0.66 -0.91
CA HIS A 53 2.54 -0.12 -2.26
C HIS A 53 1.15 -0.44 -2.81
N GLY A 54 0.81 0.16 -3.96
CA GLY A 54 -0.48 0.00 -4.63
C GLY A 54 -0.41 -0.61 -6.03
N TYR A 55 -1.53 -0.60 -6.74
CA TYR A 55 -1.65 -1.09 -8.11
C TYR A 55 -1.29 -0.02 -9.15
N PRO A 56 -0.67 -0.36 -10.30
CA PRO A 56 -0.05 -1.63 -10.69
C PRO A 56 1.45 -1.62 -10.40
N GLN A 57 1.83 -1.23 -9.18
CA GLN A 57 3.21 -0.92 -8.82
C GLN A 57 3.82 -2.05 -7.98
N SER A 58 5.07 -1.84 -7.55
CA SER A 58 5.78 -2.66 -6.56
C SER A 58 6.26 -1.76 -5.41
N SER A 59 6.94 -2.34 -4.42
CA SER A 59 7.65 -1.61 -3.35
C SER A 59 8.50 -0.46 -3.89
N TYR A 60 9.01 -0.57 -5.12
CA TYR A 60 9.84 0.44 -5.79
C TYR A 60 9.24 1.84 -5.86
N MET A 61 7.91 1.98 -5.72
CA MET A 61 7.27 3.30 -5.65
C MET A 61 7.79 4.16 -4.50
N TRP A 62 8.26 3.56 -3.41
CA TRP A 62 8.75 4.29 -2.25
C TRP A 62 10.16 4.86 -2.42
N ARG A 63 10.89 4.54 -3.51
CA ARG A 63 12.31 4.87 -3.70
C ARG A 63 12.63 6.37 -3.56
N ASN A 64 11.71 7.25 -3.95
CA ASN A 64 11.91 8.70 -3.89
C ASN A 64 11.40 9.30 -2.58
N LEU A 65 10.50 8.62 -1.87
CA LEU A 65 9.97 9.06 -0.58
C LEU A 65 10.87 8.66 0.59
N ILE A 66 11.49 7.47 0.55
CA ILE A 66 12.38 6.95 1.60
C ILE A 66 13.47 7.95 2.05
N PRO A 67 14.13 8.71 1.15
CA PRO A 67 15.10 9.74 1.55
C PRO A 67 14.54 10.83 2.48
N TYR A 68 13.22 11.05 2.48
CA TYR A 68 12.55 12.04 3.32
C TYR A 68 12.05 11.45 4.65
N LEU A 69 12.17 10.13 4.85
CA LEU A 69 11.86 9.48 6.13
C LEU A 69 13.09 9.50 7.06
N PRO A 70 12.91 9.48 8.40
CA PRO A 70 14.03 9.59 9.32
C PRO A 70 14.99 8.41 9.13
N PRO A 71 16.31 8.66 8.99
CA PRO A 71 17.29 7.60 8.70
C PRO A 71 17.39 6.56 9.82
N THR A 72 17.00 6.93 11.04
CA THR A 72 17.00 6.07 12.23
C THR A 72 15.70 5.29 12.44
N SER A 73 14.64 5.59 11.67
CA SER A 73 13.39 4.84 11.77
C SER A 73 13.55 3.45 11.12
N PRO A 74 13.16 2.37 11.81
CA PRO A 74 13.09 1.05 11.21
C PRO A 74 12.10 1.08 10.04
N LEU A 75 12.50 0.56 8.89
CA LEU A 75 11.64 0.48 7.71
C LEU A 75 11.44 -0.97 7.30
N TYR A 76 10.23 -1.28 6.84
CA TYR A 76 9.90 -2.51 6.15
C TYR A 76 9.06 -2.18 4.92
N VAL A 77 9.56 -2.54 3.74
CA VAL A 77 9.03 -2.16 2.43
C VAL A 77 8.78 -3.43 1.61
N PRO A 78 7.67 -4.14 1.85
CA PRO A 78 7.34 -5.37 1.13
C PRO A 78 6.78 -5.06 -0.27
N ASP A 79 7.07 -5.94 -1.22
CA ASP A 79 6.15 -6.17 -2.34
C ASP A 79 4.92 -6.90 -1.77
N LEU A 80 3.72 -6.37 -2.00
CA LEU A 80 2.48 -6.99 -1.57
C LEU A 80 2.40 -8.43 -2.15
N PRO A 81 1.91 -9.41 -1.39
CA PRO A 81 1.62 -10.75 -1.92
C PRO A 81 0.86 -10.69 -3.25
N GLY A 82 1.41 -11.33 -4.29
CA GLY A 82 0.89 -11.32 -5.66
C GLY A 82 1.38 -10.17 -6.55
N TYR A 83 2.28 -9.32 -6.05
CA TYR A 83 2.84 -8.18 -6.78
C TYR A 83 4.37 -8.19 -6.75
N GLY A 84 4.97 -7.44 -7.67
CA GLY A 84 6.43 -7.28 -7.72
C GLY A 84 7.12 -8.63 -7.79
N ALA A 85 8.03 -8.89 -6.85
CA ALA A 85 8.71 -10.18 -6.72
C ALA A 85 8.13 -11.10 -5.63
N SER A 86 7.03 -10.73 -4.98
CA SER A 86 6.33 -11.60 -4.03
C SER A 86 5.42 -12.57 -4.78
N THR A 87 5.31 -13.82 -4.31
CA THR A 87 4.36 -14.76 -4.92
C THR A 87 2.93 -14.42 -4.51
N ALA A 88 1.96 -14.90 -5.28
CA ALA A 88 0.55 -14.83 -4.88
C ALA A 88 0.31 -15.59 -3.56
N PRO A 89 -0.62 -15.12 -2.70
CA PRO A 89 -1.15 -15.92 -1.61
C PRO A 89 -1.67 -17.26 -2.12
N THR A 90 -1.53 -18.32 -1.33
CA THR A 90 -2.15 -19.62 -1.65
C THR A 90 -3.60 -19.68 -1.22
N GLY A 91 -3.94 -18.93 -0.16
CA GLY A 91 -5.29 -18.78 0.37
C GLY A 91 -6.05 -17.58 -0.22
N GLN A 92 -6.55 -16.73 0.67
CA GLN A 92 -7.43 -15.61 0.31
C GLN A 92 -6.63 -14.36 -0.10
N HIS A 93 -7.21 -13.60 -1.02
CA HIS A 93 -6.62 -12.34 -1.53
C HIS A 93 -7.22 -11.08 -0.89
N ASP A 94 -8.09 -11.23 0.12
CA ASP A 94 -8.68 -10.11 0.86
C ASP A 94 -7.62 -9.35 1.67
N LYS A 95 -7.93 -8.09 2.01
CA LYS A 95 -6.95 -7.17 2.63
C LYS A 95 -6.46 -7.62 4.00
N LEU A 96 -7.27 -8.37 4.75
CA LEU A 96 -6.85 -8.87 6.06
C LEU A 96 -5.88 -10.04 5.90
N SER A 97 -6.18 -10.98 5.00
CA SER A 97 -5.31 -12.12 4.71
C SER A 97 -3.95 -11.66 4.17
N VAL A 98 -3.97 -10.76 3.17
CA VAL A 98 -2.75 -10.13 2.62
C VAL A 98 -1.96 -9.40 3.72
N GLY A 99 -2.65 -8.65 4.57
CA GLY A 99 -2.03 -7.94 5.69
C GLY A 99 -1.39 -8.90 6.71
N LYS A 100 -2.06 -10.00 7.07
CA LYS A 100 -1.53 -11.00 8.01
C LYS A 100 -0.26 -11.69 7.49
N ILE A 101 -0.18 -11.97 6.18
CA ILE A 101 1.03 -12.50 5.54
C ILE A 101 2.21 -11.51 5.71
N ILE A 102 1.97 -10.22 5.44
CA ILE A 102 2.98 -9.17 5.57
C ILE A 102 3.44 -9.01 7.03
N ILE A 103 2.50 -9.04 7.98
CA ILE A 103 2.80 -8.95 9.41
C ILE A 103 3.60 -10.17 9.89
N SER A 104 3.26 -11.38 9.43
CA SER A 104 4.03 -12.60 9.74
C SER A 104 5.47 -12.48 9.24
N ALA A 105 5.65 -12.07 7.98
CA ALA A 105 6.96 -11.83 7.40
C ALA A 105 7.75 -10.77 8.20
N LEU A 106 7.12 -9.66 8.56
CA LEU A 106 7.76 -8.62 9.37
C LEU A 106 8.19 -9.15 10.76
N LYS A 107 7.34 -9.91 11.46
CA LYS A 107 7.70 -10.51 12.76
C LYS A 107 8.91 -11.43 12.64
N ALA A 108 8.99 -12.24 11.59
CA ALA A 108 10.14 -13.09 11.31
C ALA A 108 11.41 -12.26 11.02
N ALA A 109 11.32 -11.21 10.20
CA ALA A 109 12.43 -10.31 9.91
C ALA A 109 12.97 -9.60 11.16
N VAL A 110 12.08 -9.10 12.03
CA VAL A 110 12.47 -8.46 13.31
C VAL A 110 13.13 -9.46 14.25
N SER A 111 12.58 -10.67 14.35
CA SER A 111 13.16 -11.74 15.19
C SER A 111 14.57 -12.12 14.74
N GLN A 112 14.79 -12.24 13.42
CA GLN A 112 16.12 -12.48 12.84
C GLN A 112 17.08 -11.33 13.12
N ALA A 113 16.63 -10.07 13.01
CA ALA A 113 17.48 -8.90 13.24
C ALA A 113 17.88 -8.72 14.71
N LYS A 114 16.99 -8.99 15.67
CA LYS A 114 17.26 -8.84 17.11
C LYS A 114 18.03 -10.01 17.73
N GLY A 115 17.99 -11.19 17.10
CA GLY A 115 18.62 -12.40 17.66
C GLY A 115 17.95 -12.91 18.94
N THR A 116 16.72 -12.47 19.24
CA THR A 116 15.94 -12.86 20.42
C THR A 116 14.62 -13.50 19.99
N LYS A 117 14.10 -14.44 20.78
CA LYS A 117 12.72 -14.91 20.65
C LYS A 117 11.75 -13.85 21.20
N GLU A 118 10.51 -13.89 20.70
CA GLU A 118 9.38 -13.02 21.07
C GLU A 118 9.33 -12.69 22.57
N GLY A 119 9.00 -11.45 22.90
CA GLY A 119 8.89 -10.98 24.28
C GLY A 119 8.08 -9.70 24.45
N ASP A 120 8.15 -8.79 23.47
CA ASP A 120 7.39 -7.53 23.46
C ASP A 120 6.51 -7.42 22.21
N ASP A 121 5.40 -6.67 22.33
CA ASP A 121 4.55 -6.31 21.20
C ASP A 121 5.36 -5.55 20.13
N LEU A 122 5.18 -5.95 18.87
CA LEU A 122 5.76 -5.27 17.73
C LEU A 122 4.95 -4.00 17.42
N HIS A 123 5.56 -2.85 17.66
CA HIS A 123 4.95 -1.56 17.33
C HIS A 123 5.22 -1.18 15.87
N ILE A 124 4.15 -0.85 15.13
CA ILE A 124 4.23 -0.50 13.71
C ILE A 124 3.44 0.78 13.40
N VAL A 125 3.86 1.48 12.35
CA VAL A 125 3.07 2.52 11.70
C VAL A 125 2.86 2.10 10.25
N LEU A 126 1.60 2.03 9.84
CA LEU A 126 1.22 1.56 8.51
C LEU A 126 1.17 2.77 7.56
N ILE A 127 1.87 2.72 6.44
CA ILE A 127 1.89 3.78 5.43
C ILE A 127 1.56 3.13 4.10
N GLY A 128 0.35 3.36 3.58
CA GLY A 128 -0.10 2.68 2.37
C GLY A 128 -0.54 3.63 1.27
N HIS A 129 -0.38 3.19 0.02
CA HIS A 129 -0.94 3.82 -1.18
C HIS A 129 -1.86 2.86 -1.92
N ASP A 130 -2.98 3.36 -2.45
CA ASP A 130 -3.97 2.58 -3.23
C ASP A 130 -4.32 1.23 -2.56
N ARG A 131 -4.00 0.06 -3.17
CA ARG A 131 -4.26 -1.26 -2.56
C ARG A 131 -3.58 -1.42 -1.21
N GLY A 132 -2.35 -0.93 -1.05
CA GLY A 132 -1.62 -0.95 0.21
C GLY A 132 -2.24 -0.06 1.28
N ALA A 133 -2.84 1.06 0.91
CA ALA A 133 -3.63 1.90 1.83
C ALA A 133 -4.89 1.16 2.32
N ARG A 134 -5.49 0.31 1.47
CA ARG A 134 -6.62 -0.53 1.86
C ARG A 134 -6.20 -1.66 2.80
N VAL A 135 -5.01 -2.24 2.60
CA VAL A 135 -4.41 -3.18 3.58
C VAL A 135 -4.16 -2.46 4.90
N ALA A 136 -3.58 -1.26 4.87
CA ALA A 136 -3.30 -0.45 6.04
C ALA A 136 -4.58 -0.13 6.84
N HIS A 137 -5.65 0.31 6.15
CA HIS A 137 -6.96 0.53 6.75
C HIS A 137 -7.49 -0.74 7.43
N ARG A 138 -7.49 -1.87 6.71
CA ARG A 138 -8.02 -3.14 7.24
C ARG A 138 -7.25 -3.60 8.48
N LEU A 139 -5.92 -3.52 8.46
CA LEU A 139 -5.08 -3.88 9.60
C LEU A 139 -5.32 -2.96 10.81
N ALA A 140 -5.53 -1.66 10.59
CA ALA A 140 -5.78 -0.71 11.67
C ALA A 140 -7.15 -0.94 12.36
N VAL A 141 -8.18 -1.33 11.61
CA VAL A 141 -9.49 -1.69 12.17
C VAL A 141 -9.47 -3.06 12.87
N SER A 142 -8.72 -4.02 12.30
CA SER A 142 -8.58 -5.39 12.83
C SER A 142 -7.35 -5.56 13.75
N GLU A 143 -6.85 -4.51 14.41
CA GLU A 143 -5.64 -4.60 15.25
C GLU A 143 -5.73 -5.73 16.29
N GLY A 144 -6.90 -5.92 16.91
CA GLY A 144 -7.14 -6.99 17.88
C GLY A 144 -6.98 -8.42 17.33
N GLU A 145 -6.89 -8.59 16.01
CA GLU A 145 -6.61 -9.86 15.35
C GLU A 145 -5.13 -10.06 14.99
N LEU A 146 -4.27 -9.08 15.28
CA LEU A 146 -2.83 -9.09 15.00
C LEU A 146 -2.04 -9.42 16.29
N GLU A 147 -1.89 -10.71 16.57
CA GLU A 147 -1.25 -11.17 17.81
C GLU A 147 0.20 -10.66 17.95
N GLY A 148 0.47 -9.98 19.07
CA GLY A 148 1.77 -9.40 19.37
C GLY A 148 2.12 -8.18 18.51
N VAL A 149 1.12 -7.46 17.98
CA VAL A 149 1.32 -6.26 17.16
C VAL A 149 0.50 -5.11 17.72
N LYS A 150 1.10 -3.91 17.72
CA LYS A 150 0.44 -2.65 18.06
C LYS A 150 0.61 -1.66 16.92
N VAL A 151 -0.48 -1.33 16.25
CA VAL A 151 -0.54 -0.26 15.28
C VAL A 151 -0.51 1.06 16.05
N ARG A 152 0.39 1.97 15.68
CA ARG A 152 0.58 3.27 16.35
C ARG A 152 -0.03 4.43 15.57
N GLY A 153 -0.30 4.20 14.30
CA GLY A 153 -0.95 5.15 13.42
C GLY A 153 -1.03 4.59 12.00
N VAL A 154 -1.84 5.23 11.17
CA VAL A 154 -2.03 4.85 9.78
C VAL A 154 -1.99 6.07 8.85
N VAL A 155 -1.24 5.95 7.75
CA VAL A 155 -1.20 6.91 6.66
C VAL A 155 -1.84 6.28 5.43
N MET A 156 -2.83 6.95 4.86
CA MET A 156 -3.56 6.48 3.68
C MET A 156 -3.41 7.47 2.55
N VAL A 157 -2.74 7.03 1.48
CA VAL A 157 -2.44 7.85 0.31
C VAL A 157 -3.39 7.51 -0.83
N ASP A 158 -4.15 8.51 -1.23
CA ASP A 158 -5.06 8.60 -2.38
C ASP A 158 -6.15 7.53 -2.44
N ILE A 159 -6.83 7.30 -1.31
CA ILE A 159 -8.00 6.41 -1.24
C ILE A 159 -9.16 7.00 -0.42
N VAL A 160 -10.36 6.51 -0.74
CA VAL A 160 -11.55 6.53 0.14
C VAL A 160 -11.87 5.09 0.59
N PRO A 161 -12.72 4.89 1.62
CA PRO A 161 -13.14 3.57 2.06
C PRO A 161 -13.62 2.69 0.89
N THR A 162 -13.42 1.37 0.99
CA THR A 162 -13.78 0.43 -0.09
C THR A 162 -15.28 0.44 -0.36
N THR A 163 -16.09 0.55 0.69
CA THR A 163 -17.54 0.75 0.59
C THR A 163 -17.92 2.03 -0.14
N THR A 164 -17.28 3.18 0.17
CA THR A 164 -17.49 4.43 -0.57
C THR A 164 -17.10 4.28 -2.03
N GLN A 165 -15.93 3.71 -2.32
CA GLN A 165 -15.45 3.53 -3.68
C GLN A 165 -16.44 2.70 -4.51
N TRP A 166 -16.92 1.56 -4.02
CA TRP A 166 -17.89 0.73 -4.76
C TRP A 166 -19.28 1.34 -4.83
N ARG A 167 -19.72 2.07 -3.80
CA ARG A 167 -21.01 2.77 -3.81
C ARG A 167 -21.07 3.87 -4.87
N THR A 168 -19.95 4.54 -5.12
CA THR A 168 -19.87 5.70 -6.03
C THR A 168 -19.35 5.34 -7.42
N SER A 169 -18.60 4.26 -7.55
CA SER A 169 -18.15 3.75 -8.85
C SER A 169 -19.36 3.35 -9.69
N GLY A 170 -19.70 4.17 -10.67
CA GLY A 170 -20.77 3.89 -11.63
C GLY A 170 -22.08 4.63 -11.40
N THR A 171 -22.09 5.67 -10.56
CA THR A 171 -23.30 6.48 -10.34
C THR A 171 -23.58 7.47 -11.48
N SER A 172 -22.63 7.68 -12.39
CA SER A 172 -22.82 8.46 -13.62
C SER A 172 -22.07 7.88 -14.82
N PRO A 173 -22.49 8.19 -16.08
CA PRO A 173 -21.77 7.75 -17.27
C PRO A 173 -20.30 8.17 -17.29
N ARG A 174 -19.97 9.36 -16.77
CA ARG A 174 -18.59 9.86 -16.71
C ARG A 174 -17.74 9.08 -15.71
N GLU A 175 -18.31 8.68 -14.58
CA GLU A 175 -17.58 7.87 -13.61
C GLU A 175 -17.33 6.45 -14.13
N LEU A 176 -18.32 5.85 -14.81
CA LEU A 176 -18.16 4.55 -15.45
C LEU A 176 -16.96 4.54 -16.40
N THR A 177 -16.81 5.57 -17.23
CA THR A 177 -15.69 5.65 -18.19
C THR A 177 -14.34 5.99 -17.56
N THR A 178 -14.30 6.43 -16.31
CA THR A 178 -13.06 6.78 -15.60
C THR A 178 -12.60 5.65 -14.66
N TYR A 179 -13.54 4.96 -14.01
CA TYR A 179 -13.28 3.91 -13.02
C TYR A 179 -13.65 2.51 -13.50
N TRP A 180 -13.85 2.31 -14.80
CA TRP A 180 -14.16 1.01 -15.42
C TRP A 180 -13.18 -0.11 -15.03
N HIS A 181 -11.93 0.22 -14.71
CA HIS A 181 -10.92 -0.76 -14.29
C HIS A 181 -11.31 -1.49 -13.01
N TRP A 182 -12.09 -0.87 -12.11
CA TRP A 182 -12.56 -1.51 -10.88
C TRP A 182 -13.42 -2.75 -11.16
N PRO A 183 -14.59 -2.64 -11.83
CA PRO A 183 -15.41 -3.80 -12.16
C PRO A 183 -14.75 -4.72 -13.20
N PHE A 184 -13.90 -4.20 -14.08
CA PHE A 184 -13.15 -5.03 -15.03
C PHE A 184 -12.17 -5.97 -14.32
N LEU A 185 -11.25 -5.43 -13.50
CA LEU A 185 -10.25 -6.21 -12.78
C LEU A 185 -10.88 -7.14 -11.74
N ALA A 186 -12.03 -6.78 -11.17
CA ALA A 186 -12.80 -7.64 -10.27
C ALA A 186 -13.46 -8.84 -10.97
N ASN A 187 -13.22 -9.05 -12.26
CA ASN A 187 -13.69 -10.20 -13.03
C ASN A 187 -12.49 -11.01 -13.58
N PRO A 188 -11.76 -11.77 -12.75
CA PRO A 188 -10.47 -12.36 -13.14
C PRO A 188 -10.54 -13.29 -14.35
N SER A 189 -11.62 -14.04 -14.50
CA SER A 189 -11.83 -14.94 -15.66
C SER A 189 -11.90 -14.19 -17.00
N THR A 190 -12.25 -12.90 -16.97
CA THR A 190 -12.30 -12.03 -18.14
C THR A 190 -11.05 -11.13 -18.23
N ALA A 191 -10.68 -10.47 -17.14
CA ALA A 191 -9.60 -9.49 -17.14
C ALA A 191 -8.23 -10.13 -17.38
N THR A 192 -7.91 -11.23 -16.72
CA THR A 192 -6.60 -11.89 -16.83
C THR A 192 -6.25 -12.26 -18.28
N PRO A 193 -7.07 -12.99 -19.05
CA PRO A 193 -6.73 -13.32 -20.43
C PRO A 193 -6.68 -12.08 -21.34
N LEU A 194 -7.51 -11.06 -21.10
CA LEU A 194 -7.51 -9.83 -21.91
C LEU A 194 -6.28 -8.97 -21.66
N ILE A 195 -5.84 -8.82 -20.41
CA ILE A 195 -4.61 -8.11 -20.06
C ILE A 195 -3.40 -8.86 -20.60
N THR A 196 -3.36 -10.18 -20.44
CA THR A 196 -2.30 -11.03 -21.02
C THR A 196 -2.22 -10.85 -22.54
N ALA A 197 -3.36 -10.84 -23.25
CA ALA A 197 -3.39 -10.58 -24.68
C ALA A 197 -2.97 -9.15 -25.06
N TYR A 198 -3.28 -8.16 -24.22
CA TYR A 198 -2.85 -6.77 -24.39
C TYR A 198 -1.39 -6.51 -24.01
N THR A 199 -0.74 -7.49 -23.38
CA THR A 199 0.57 -7.43 -22.73
C THR A 199 0.54 -6.65 -21.41
N GLY A 200 0.97 -7.28 -20.33
CA GLY A 200 0.93 -6.74 -18.97
C GLY A 200 1.74 -5.45 -18.81
N SER A 201 2.92 -5.36 -19.42
CA SER A 201 3.74 -4.16 -19.47
C SER A 201 3.02 -2.96 -20.12
N ARG A 202 2.31 -3.21 -21.22
CA ARG A 202 1.53 -2.19 -21.92
C ARG A 202 0.33 -1.75 -21.08
N TRP A 203 -0.36 -2.71 -20.48
CA TRP A 203 -1.44 -2.45 -19.54
C TRP A 203 -0.97 -1.57 -18.38
N CYS A 204 0.10 -1.96 -17.68
CA CYS A 204 0.69 -1.23 -16.57
C CYS A 204 0.99 0.24 -16.94
N LYS A 205 1.72 0.46 -18.04
CA LYS A 205 2.07 1.80 -18.51
C LYS A 205 0.84 2.62 -18.90
N THR A 206 -0.18 2.00 -19.49
CA THR A 206 -1.44 2.65 -19.85
C THR A 206 -2.21 3.11 -18.62
N MET A 207 -2.34 2.25 -17.61
CA MET A 207 -3.05 2.58 -16.38
C MET A 207 -2.32 3.69 -15.61
N ILE A 208 -0.99 3.58 -15.46
CA ILE A 208 -0.19 4.64 -14.80
C ILE A 208 -0.34 5.97 -15.53
N ALA A 209 -0.22 5.99 -16.86
CA ALA A 209 -0.39 7.22 -17.63
C ALA A 209 -1.80 7.83 -17.47
N SER A 210 -2.84 7.00 -17.31
CA SER A 210 -4.22 7.47 -17.14
C SER A 210 -4.52 8.08 -15.76
N TRP A 211 -3.72 7.76 -14.74
CA TRP A 211 -3.92 8.20 -13.36
C TRP A 211 -2.89 9.21 -12.86
N ALA A 212 -1.77 9.35 -13.59
CA ALA A 212 -0.74 10.34 -13.32
C ALA A 212 -1.29 11.76 -13.47
N GLY A 213 -0.70 12.68 -12.69
CA GLY A 213 -1.02 14.09 -12.76
C GLY A 213 -0.45 14.78 -13.99
N THR A 214 -0.63 16.10 -14.03
CA THR A 214 -0.10 16.98 -15.07
C THR A 214 1.14 17.76 -14.62
N SER A 215 1.57 17.60 -13.37
CA SER A 215 2.78 18.25 -12.85
C SER A 215 4.02 17.77 -13.57
N ALA A 216 4.78 18.67 -14.20
CA ALA A 216 6.02 18.31 -14.88
C ALA A 216 7.07 17.72 -13.91
N ALA A 217 7.17 18.29 -12.70
CA ALA A 217 8.04 17.76 -11.66
C ALA A 217 7.56 16.40 -11.17
N GLY A 218 6.25 16.23 -10.97
CA GLY A 218 5.66 14.96 -10.54
C GLY A 218 5.87 13.84 -11.56
N LEU A 219 5.65 14.13 -12.84
CA LEU A 219 5.93 13.20 -13.94
C LEU A 219 7.43 12.88 -14.02
N SER A 220 8.31 13.85 -13.84
CA SER A 220 9.76 13.58 -13.80
C SER A 220 10.13 12.62 -12.66
N ASN A 221 9.51 12.76 -11.49
CA ASN A 221 9.75 11.86 -10.35
C ASN A 221 9.20 10.45 -10.62
N LEU A 222 7.96 10.36 -11.11
CA LEU A 222 7.28 9.10 -11.45
C LEU A 222 8.07 8.28 -12.50
N HIS A 223 8.67 8.95 -13.49
CA HIS A 223 9.45 8.31 -14.54
C HIS A 223 10.93 8.04 -14.15
N SER A 224 11.39 8.54 -12.99
CA SER A 224 12.79 8.45 -12.61
C SER A 224 13.24 7.02 -12.32
N SER A 225 14.54 6.76 -12.47
CA SER A 225 15.16 5.46 -12.13
C SER A 225 14.54 4.24 -12.87
N SER A 226 14.04 4.43 -14.10
CA SER A 226 13.42 3.37 -14.90
C SER A 226 12.18 2.72 -14.24
N ALA A 227 11.49 3.44 -13.36
CA ALA A 227 10.39 2.88 -12.56
C ALA A 227 9.27 2.27 -13.40
N LEU A 228 8.84 2.96 -14.46
CA LEU A 228 7.79 2.44 -15.34
C LEU A 228 8.20 1.15 -16.06
N ASP A 229 9.48 0.97 -16.36
CA ASP A 229 9.96 -0.28 -16.97
C ASP A 229 10.02 -1.41 -15.93
N ILE A 230 10.36 -1.09 -14.68
CA ILE A 230 10.38 -2.05 -13.56
C ILE A 230 8.96 -2.55 -13.28
N TYR A 231 7.98 -1.65 -13.10
CA TYR A 231 6.59 -2.04 -12.89
C TYR A 231 6.03 -2.84 -14.07
N ALA A 232 6.36 -2.41 -15.29
CA ALA A 232 5.90 -3.06 -16.50
C ALA A 232 6.44 -4.49 -16.66
N GLU A 233 7.72 -4.71 -16.37
CA GLU A 233 8.33 -6.05 -16.43
C GLU A 233 7.76 -6.99 -15.36
N PHE A 234 7.44 -6.50 -14.15
CA PHE A 234 6.71 -7.31 -13.15
C PHE A 234 5.30 -7.66 -13.62
N MET A 235 4.58 -6.73 -14.25
CA MET A 235 3.23 -6.96 -14.75
C MET A 235 3.19 -7.89 -15.97
N ASP A 236 4.32 -8.16 -16.64
CA ASP A 236 4.38 -9.16 -17.71
C ASP A 236 4.29 -10.61 -17.20
N ASP A 237 4.44 -10.84 -15.89
CA ASP A 237 4.19 -12.15 -15.28
C ASP A 237 2.67 -12.44 -15.19
N PRO A 238 2.16 -13.50 -15.84
CA PRO A 238 0.75 -13.88 -15.76
C PRO A 238 0.26 -14.11 -14.33
N ALA A 239 1.12 -14.57 -13.41
CA ALA A 239 0.75 -14.77 -12.01
C ALA A 239 0.48 -13.43 -11.31
N VAL A 240 1.22 -12.36 -11.65
CA VAL A 240 0.99 -11.01 -11.12
C VAL A 240 -0.30 -10.42 -11.69
N ILE A 241 -0.59 -10.64 -12.98
CA ILE A 241 -1.87 -10.24 -13.59
C ILE A 241 -3.04 -10.92 -12.86
N GLU A 242 -2.98 -12.25 -12.70
CA GLU A 242 -4.04 -13.02 -12.05
C GLU A 242 -4.22 -12.60 -10.58
N ALA A 243 -3.13 -12.51 -9.82
CA ALA A 243 -3.20 -12.16 -8.41
C ALA A 243 -3.73 -10.73 -8.20
N SER A 244 -3.34 -9.79 -9.05
CA SER A 244 -3.88 -8.43 -9.01
C SER A 244 -5.37 -8.39 -9.38
N CYS A 245 -5.86 -9.24 -10.30
CA CYS A 245 -7.30 -9.35 -10.55
C CYS A 245 -8.04 -9.96 -9.33
N LYS A 246 -7.49 -10.99 -8.70
CA LYS A 246 -8.06 -11.59 -7.48
C LYS A 246 -8.11 -10.63 -6.29
N ASP A 247 -7.14 -9.72 -6.18
CA ASP A 247 -7.20 -8.60 -5.22
C ASP A 247 -8.44 -7.72 -5.48
N TYR A 248 -8.69 -7.32 -6.73
CA TYR A 248 -9.88 -6.54 -7.06
C TYR A 248 -11.18 -7.32 -6.86
N GLU A 249 -11.19 -8.63 -7.15
CA GLU A 249 -12.33 -9.52 -6.89
C GLU A 249 -12.65 -9.59 -5.39
N ALA A 250 -11.64 -9.78 -4.53
CA ALA A 250 -11.80 -9.71 -3.09
C ALA A 250 -12.30 -8.32 -2.64
N GLY A 251 -11.79 -7.27 -3.30
CA GLY A 251 -12.25 -5.89 -3.15
C GLY A 251 -13.74 -5.72 -3.40
N ALA A 252 -14.29 -6.39 -4.42
CA ALA A 252 -15.70 -6.34 -4.83
C ALA A 252 -16.60 -7.29 -4.03
N THR A 253 -16.01 -8.18 -3.23
CA THR A 253 -16.72 -9.24 -2.50
C THR A 253 -16.38 -9.16 -1.01
N THR A 254 -15.39 -9.91 -0.53
CA THR A 254 -15.05 -10.04 0.89
C THR A 254 -14.75 -8.69 1.55
N ASP A 255 -13.91 -7.84 0.95
CA ASP A 255 -13.44 -6.61 1.60
C ASP A 255 -14.57 -5.59 1.81
N VAL A 256 -15.44 -5.43 0.81
CA VAL A 256 -16.57 -4.49 0.90
C VAL A 256 -17.62 -4.98 1.91
N GLU A 257 -17.89 -6.29 1.95
CA GLU A 257 -18.80 -6.87 2.94
C GLU A 257 -18.23 -6.78 4.36
N MET A 258 -16.95 -7.10 4.55
CA MET A 258 -16.31 -7.00 5.87
C MET A 258 -16.25 -5.56 6.37
N GLN A 259 -16.07 -4.58 5.49
CA GLN A 259 -16.17 -3.16 5.85
C GLN A 259 -17.59 -2.77 6.32
N LYS A 260 -18.65 -3.30 5.70
CA LYS A 260 -20.02 -3.08 6.17
C LYS A 260 -20.22 -3.69 7.57
N VAL A 261 -19.77 -4.93 7.77
CA VAL A 261 -19.85 -5.61 9.07
C VAL A 261 -19.10 -4.83 10.15
N ASP A 262 -17.91 -4.30 9.84
CA ASP A 262 -17.15 -3.48 10.79
C ASP A 262 -17.91 -2.21 11.18
N GLN A 263 -18.47 -1.49 10.20
CA GLN A 263 -19.28 -0.30 10.46
C GLN A 263 -20.53 -0.60 11.31
N GLU A 264 -21.28 -1.65 10.96
CA GLU A 264 -22.47 -2.08 11.70
C GLU A 264 -22.14 -2.52 13.13
N SER A 265 -20.97 -3.11 13.35
CA SER A 265 -20.48 -3.51 14.67
C SER A 265 -19.74 -2.42 15.42
N GLY A 266 -19.59 -1.22 14.84
CA GLY A 266 -18.89 -0.09 15.44
C GLY A 266 -17.37 -0.23 15.51
N LYS A 267 -16.78 -1.17 14.77
CA LYS A 267 -15.32 -1.30 14.63
C LYS A 267 -14.79 -0.17 13.75
N LYS A 268 -13.85 0.61 14.29
CA LYS A 268 -13.27 1.80 13.66
C LYS A 268 -11.77 1.85 13.90
N ILE A 269 -11.07 2.69 13.15
CA ILE A 269 -9.65 2.99 13.37
C ILE A 269 -9.51 3.68 14.74
N GLY A 270 -8.77 3.06 15.66
CA GLY A 270 -8.55 3.57 17.03
C GLY A 270 -7.26 4.37 17.22
N VAL A 271 -6.51 4.61 16.15
CA VAL A 271 -5.19 5.28 16.18
C VAL A 271 -5.15 6.45 15.23
N GLY A 272 -4.22 7.39 15.45
CA GLY A 272 -4.09 8.59 14.64
C GLY A 272 -4.02 8.28 13.14
N VAL A 273 -4.60 9.18 12.34
CA VAL A 273 -4.70 9.03 10.88
C VAL A 273 -4.09 10.23 10.18
N LEU A 274 -3.29 9.97 9.13
CA LEU A 274 -2.92 10.97 8.14
C LEU A 274 -3.49 10.58 6.78
N LEU A 275 -4.32 11.45 6.22
CA LEU A 275 -4.85 11.34 4.87
C LEU A 275 -3.98 12.17 3.92
N VAL A 276 -3.53 11.58 2.82
CA VAL A 276 -2.85 12.32 1.74
C VAL A 276 -3.62 12.05 0.46
N TRP A 277 -4.02 13.09 -0.28
CA TRP A 277 -4.80 12.90 -1.50
C TRP A 277 -4.47 13.91 -2.57
N SER A 278 -4.71 13.53 -3.82
CA SER A 278 -4.69 14.39 -4.99
C SER A 278 -5.84 15.39 -4.95
N GLU A 279 -5.53 16.68 -4.82
CA GLU A 279 -6.55 17.73 -4.73
C GLU A 279 -7.39 17.77 -6.02
N ALA A 280 -6.72 17.71 -7.17
CA ALA A 280 -7.34 17.87 -8.48
C ALA A 280 -8.06 16.61 -9.00
N ASN A 281 -7.89 15.46 -8.34
CA ASN A 281 -8.50 14.18 -8.72
C ASN A 281 -9.42 13.66 -7.61
N LEU A 282 -8.89 12.96 -6.58
CA LEU A 282 -9.72 12.40 -5.51
C LEU A 282 -10.51 13.50 -4.77
N GLY A 283 -9.86 14.64 -4.47
CA GLY A 283 -10.47 15.77 -3.76
C GLY A 283 -11.58 16.49 -4.54
N LYS A 284 -11.63 16.36 -5.87
CA LYS A 284 -12.76 16.86 -6.68
C LYS A 284 -13.97 15.95 -6.64
N ARG A 285 -13.79 14.67 -6.28
CA ARG A 285 -14.84 13.64 -6.30
C ARG A 285 -15.46 13.44 -4.92
N TYR A 286 -14.69 13.65 -3.87
CA TYR A 286 -15.11 13.35 -2.50
C TYR A 286 -14.74 14.47 -1.54
N ASP A 287 -15.60 14.69 -0.54
CA ASP A 287 -15.15 15.29 0.72
C ASP A 287 -14.32 14.24 1.47
N VAL A 288 -13.00 14.24 1.25
CA VAL A 288 -12.11 13.18 1.76
C VAL A 288 -12.22 13.05 3.28
N PHE A 289 -12.23 14.16 4.03
CA PHE A 289 -12.42 14.10 5.48
C PHE A 289 -13.80 13.59 5.87
N GLY A 290 -14.84 14.03 5.15
CA GLY A 290 -16.21 13.55 5.34
C GLY A 290 -16.32 12.04 5.18
N GLU A 291 -15.73 11.48 4.12
CA GLU A 291 -15.77 10.04 3.82
C GLU A 291 -15.06 9.18 4.88
N TRP A 292 -14.04 9.71 5.55
CA TRP A 292 -13.29 8.99 6.59
C TRP A 292 -13.84 9.20 8.01
N ARG A 293 -14.72 10.18 8.22
CA ARG A 293 -15.25 10.54 9.55
C ARG A 293 -15.87 9.35 10.28
N ASP A 294 -16.68 8.56 9.59
CA ASP A 294 -17.39 7.43 10.19
C ASP A 294 -16.49 6.19 10.39
N TRP A 295 -15.28 6.20 9.84
CA TRP A 295 -14.30 5.11 9.94
C TRP A 295 -13.31 5.28 11.09
N VAL A 296 -13.31 6.44 11.74
CA VAL A 296 -12.37 6.78 12.80
C VAL A 296 -13.12 6.89 14.13
N ALA A 297 -12.55 6.32 15.19
CA ALA A 297 -13.15 6.35 16.51
C ALA A 297 -13.17 7.78 17.10
N ASP A 298 -14.15 8.05 17.97
CA ASP A 298 -14.27 9.36 18.62
C ASP A 298 -13.00 9.72 19.40
N GLY A 299 -12.51 10.95 19.22
CA GLY A 299 -11.31 11.45 19.89
C GLY A 299 -9.99 11.11 19.22
N VAL A 300 -9.98 10.33 18.14
CA VAL A 300 -8.78 10.07 17.33
C VAL A 300 -8.48 11.26 16.42
N GLU A 301 -7.23 11.73 16.41
CA GLU A 301 -6.78 12.82 15.54
C GLU A 301 -6.69 12.36 14.08
N VAL A 302 -7.32 13.12 13.18
CA VAL A 302 -7.23 12.94 11.73
C VAL A 302 -6.62 14.20 11.13
N GLU A 303 -5.45 14.05 10.51
CA GLU A 303 -4.79 15.10 9.74
C GLU A 303 -4.89 14.81 8.24
N GLY A 304 -4.70 15.86 7.43
CA GLY A 304 -4.80 15.75 5.99
C GLY A 304 -3.84 16.63 5.22
N LEU A 305 -3.39 16.13 4.07
CA LEU A 305 -2.65 16.87 3.05
C LEU A 305 -3.32 16.69 1.68
N ALA A 306 -3.90 17.77 1.16
CA ALA A 306 -4.26 17.87 -0.24
C ALA A 306 -3.00 18.21 -1.07
N LEU A 307 -2.63 17.34 -1.99
CA LEU A 307 -1.55 17.55 -2.95
C LEU A 307 -2.10 18.33 -4.16
N GLY A 308 -1.75 19.61 -4.23
CA GLY A 308 -2.13 20.53 -5.30
C GLY A 308 -1.26 20.41 -6.56
N ASP A 309 -1.15 21.49 -7.33
CA ASP A 309 -0.22 21.65 -8.46
C ASP A 309 -0.28 20.56 -9.55
N GLY A 310 -1.46 19.98 -9.74
CA GLY A 310 -1.71 18.96 -10.75
C GLY A 310 -1.06 17.62 -10.42
N ILE A 311 -0.78 17.32 -9.15
CA ILE A 311 -0.41 15.99 -8.69
C ILE A 311 -1.60 15.03 -8.85
N GLY A 312 -1.32 13.86 -9.43
CA GLY A 312 -2.31 12.80 -9.67
C GLY A 312 -2.35 11.76 -8.56
N HIS A 313 -2.80 10.56 -8.94
CA HIS A 313 -3.04 9.45 -8.03
C HIS A 313 -1.78 8.97 -7.28
N PHE A 314 -0.60 9.15 -7.86
CA PHE A 314 0.64 8.60 -7.34
C PHE A 314 1.34 9.59 -6.39
N GLY A 315 0.63 10.12 -5.40
CA GLY A 315 1.12 11.21 -4.53
C GLY A 315 2.49 10.93 -3.88
N ALA A 316 2.77 9.68 -3.50
CA ALA A 316 4.06 9.29 -2.93
C ALA A 316 5.23 9.30 -3.94
N GLU A 317 4.95 9.26 -5.24
CA GLU A 317 5.96 9.32 -6.31
C GLU A 317 5.98 10.64 -7.06
N GLU A 318 4.82 11.26 -7.27
CA GLU A 318 4.71 12.57 -7.92
C GLU A 318 5.14 13.69 -6.96
N ALA A 319 4.78 13.59 -5.68
CA ALA A 319 5.14 14.55 -4.63
C ALA A 319 5.83 13.84 -3.43
N PRO A 320 6.99 13.18 -3.65
CA PRO A 320 7.62 12.33 -2.65
C PRO A 320 8.13 13.12 -1.44
N ARG A 321 8.56 14.37 -1.66
CA ARG A 321 9.05 15.26 -0.62
C ARG A 321 7.92 15.73 0.28
N GLU A 322 6.88 16.28 -0.33
CA GLU A 322 5.71 16.81 0.35
C GLU A 322 5.02 15.71 1.16
N THR A 323 4.84 14.54 0.55
CA THR A 323 4.27 13.36 1.24
C THR A 323 5.17 12.90 2.38
N GLY A 324 6.49 12.77 2.15
CA GLY A 324 7.45 12.34 3.18
C GLY A 324 7.56 13.31 4.36
N GLU A 325 7.62 14.62 4.09
CA GLU A 325 7.69 15.67 5.12
C GLU A 325 6.40 15.71 5.95
N ALA A 326 5.22 15.51 5.33
CA ALA A 326 3.95 15.41 6.04
C ALA A 326 3.90 14.17 6.95
N VAL A 327 4.34 13.02 6.45
CA VAL A 327 4.49 11.79 7.26
C VAL A 327 5.40 12.04 8.46
N VAL A 328 6.59 12.64 8.27
CA VAL A 328 7.53 12.92 9.37
C VAL A 328 6.95 13.89 10.39
N LYS A 329 6.28 14.95 9.94
CA LYS A 329 5.64 15.90 10.84
C LYS A 329 4.56 15.23 11.70
N TRP A 330 3.72 14.41 11.08
CA TRP A 330 2.65 13.68 11.76
C TRP A 330 3.19 12.59 12.69
N LEU A 331 4.22 11.84 12.28
CA LEU A 331 4.86 10.79 13.10
C LEU A 331 5.31 11.29 14.48
N LYS A 332 5.80 12.53 14.56
CA LYS A 332 6.24 13.15 15.84
C LYS A 332 5.11 13.27 16.87
N LYS A 333 3.84 13.28 16.44
CA LYS A 333 2.68 13.36 17.33
C LYS A 333 2.16 12.00 17.77
N VAL A 334 2.28 10.99 16.92
CA VAL A 334 1.74 9.64 17.18
C VAL A 334 2.75 8.68 17.83
N VAL A 335 4.05 8.95 17.64
CA VAL A 335 5.16 8.17 18.24
C VAL A 335 5.80 8.89 19.43
N GLY A 336 5.66 10.22 19.50
CA GLY A 336 6.25 11.08 20.53
C GLY A 336 5.59 11.00 21.89
#